data_AF-A0A1B8FWI6-F1
#
_entry.id   AF-A0A1B8FWI6-F1
#
_cell.length_a   1.000
_cell.length_b   1.000
_cell.length_c   1.000
_cell.angle_alpha   90.00
_cell.angle_beta   90.00
_cell.angle_gamma   90.00
#
_symmetry.space_group_name_H-M   'P 1'
#
loop_
_entity.id
_entity.type
_entity.pdbx_description
1 polymer ?
#
loop_
_entity_poly.entity_id
_entity_poly.type
_entity_poly.pdbx_seq_one_letter_code
_entity_poly.pdbx_strand_id
1 'polypeptide(L)'
;MFTNFHLSNIFVDSDWDMTSIIDLEWVCARPIEMLHPPYWLTSCSLDGLNEEYLEEYTSVHAEFVEAFEVEERSFKGGDSPYTHIMRKGWELGTYWFTAALDCPNGMFNLYLTHIQSRFTNPSRFTNPVEAGADFDRIMSAYWSTNTAEFIAAKLEEKEAYIGQLRKKFTVETAE
;
A
#
# COMPACT_ATOMS: atom_id res chain seq x y z
N MET A 1 -7.71 -0.09 16.43
CA MET A 1 -7.40 0.76 15.27
C MET A 1 -8.68 1.03 14.51
N PHE A 2 -8.87 2.27 14.05
CA PHE A 2 -10.04 2.66 13.28
C PHE A 2 -9.74 2.51 11.79
N THR A 3 -10.27 1.46 11.14
CA THR A 3 -9.85 1.09 9.77
C THR A 3 -10.55 1.89 8.68
N ASN A 4 -11.65 2.56 9.00
CA ASN A 4 -12.32 3.50 8.11
C ASN A 4 -12.15 4.95 8.60
N PHE A 5 -10.94 5.30 9.05
CA PHE A 5 -10.67 6.68 9.47
C PHE A 5 -10.45 7.55 8.24
N HIS A 6 -11.43 8.41 7.94
CA HIS A 6 -11.43 9.32 6.80
C HIS A 6 -11.79 10.75 7.26
N LEU A 7 -11.39 11.75 6.46
CA LEU A 7 -11.66 13.17 6.71
C LEU A 7 -13.14 13.45 7.02
N SER A 8 -14.06 12.78 6.31
CA SER A 8 -15.51 12.93 6.49
C SER A 8 -16.03 12.49 7.87
N ASN A 9 -15.24 11.73 8.62
CA ASN A 9 -15.63 11.19 9.91
C ASN A 9 -15.13 12.06 11.08
N ILE A 10 -14.43 13.16 10.79
CA ILE A 10 -13.83 14.08 11.75
C ILE A 10 -14.57 15.42 11.67
N PHE A 11 -15.07 15.90 12.81
CA PHE A 11 -15.59 17.25 12.95
C PHE A 11 -14.58 18.13 13.67
N VAL A 12 -14.49 19.37 13.22
CA VAL A 12 -13.63 20.41 13.79
C VAL A 12 -14.46 21.65 14.11
N ASP A 13 -14.00 22.45 15.07
CA ASP A 13 -14.58 23.78 15.32
C ASP A 13 -13.97 24.86 14.40
N SER A 14 -14.23 26.14 14.70
CA SER A 14 -13.71 27.27 13.93
C SER A 14 -12.20 27.43 13.99
N ASP A 15 -11.56 26.88 15.02
CA ASP A 15 -10.11 26.96 15.25
C ASP A 15 -9.38 25.70 14.74
N TRP A 16 -10.09 24.82 14.04
CA TRP A 16 -9.63 23.51 13.53
C TRP A 16 -9.34 22.47 14.62
N ASP A 17 -9.80 22.70 15.85
CA ASP A 17 -9.67 21.70 16.91
C ASP A 17 -10.67 20.57 16.69
N MET A 18 -10.21 19.32 16.83
CA MET A 18 -11.04 18.14 16.66
C MET A 18 -12.10 18.06 17.77
N THR A 19 -13.37 18.16 17.40
CA THR A 19 -14.49 18.18 18.37
C THR A 19 -15.18 16.82 18.50
N SER A 20 -15.21 16.03 17.43
CA SER A 20 -15.90 14.75 17.41
C SER A 20 -15.37 13.84 16.31
N ILE A 21 -15.36 12.53 16.57
CA ILE A 21 -15.17 11.48 15.58
C ILE A 21 -16.46 10.65 15.55
N ILE A 22 -17.01 10.44 14.35
CA ILE A 22 -18.21 9.63 14.14
C ILE A 22 -17.88 8.32 13.41
N ASP A 23 -18.91 7.52 13.13
CA ASP A 23 -18.81 6.32 12.28
C ASP A 23 -17.83 5.25 12.80
N LEU A 24 -17.91 4.95 14.10
CA LEU A 24 -17.00 4.04 14.81
C LEU A 24 -17.29 2.54 14.60
N GLU A 25 -18.17 2.17 13.67
CA GLU A 25 -18.62 0.78 13.47
C GLU A 25 -17.50 -0.15 12.94
N TRP A 26 -16.45 0.44 12.34
CA TRP A 26 -15.28 -0.28 11.80
C TRP A 26 -14.03 -0.15 12.69
N VAL A 27 -14.21 -0.06 14.01
CA VAL A 27 -13.08 -0.13 14.95
C VAL A 27 -12.76 -1.60 15.24
N CYS A 28 -11.50 -2.00 15.03
CA CYS A 28 -11.05 -3.38 15.28
C CYS A 28 -9.72 -3.43 16.03
N ALA A 29 -9.45 -4.54 16.71
CA ALA A 29 -8.14 -4.84 17.27
C ALA A 29 -7.21 -5.32 16.14
N ARG A 30 -6.03 -4.71 16.02
CA ARG A 30 -5.02 -5.04 15.01
C ARG A 30 -3.64 -5.10 15.67
N PRO A 31 -2.66 -5.77 15.05
CA PRO A 31 -1.27 -5.66 15.47
C PRO A 31 -0.84 -4.20 15.57
N ILE A 32 0.01 -3.90 16.55
CA ILE A 32 0.48 -2.54 16.81
C ILE A 32 1.29 -1.97 15.63
N GLU A 33 1.91 -2.84 14.84
CA GLU A 33 2.63 -2.54 13.60
C GLU A 33 1.70 -2.19 12.43
N MET A 34 0.40 -2.11 12.64
CA MET A 34 -0.55 -1.55 11.66
C MET A 34 -0.97 -0.12 12.02
N LEU A 35 -0.55 0.41 13.18
CA LEU A 35 -0.86 1.78 13.56
C LEU A 35 0.00 2.77 12.77
N HIS A 36 -0.62 3.44 11.80
CA HIS A 36 0.04 4.26 10.79
C HIS A 36 -0.63 5.63 10.66
N PRO A 37 0.08 6.65 10.14
CA PRO A 37 -0.58 7.89 9.71
C PRO A 37 -1.66 7.58 8.67
N PRO A 38 -2.79 8.31 8.67
CA PRO A 38 -3.81 8.13 7.64
C PRO A 38 -3.24 8.41 6.24
N TYR A 39 -3.51 7.52 5.28
CA TYR A 39 -2.94 7.64 3.93
C TYR A 39 -3.36 8.94 3.22
N TRP A 40 -4.53 9.48 3.56
CA TRP A 40 -5.10 10.68 2.94
C TRP A 40 -4.44 11.99 3.41
N LEU A 41 -3.44 11.96 4.31
CA LEU A 41 -2.76 13.17 4.76
C LEU A 41 -2.11 13.97 3.61
N THR A 42 -1.63 13.30 2.56
CA THR A 42 -1.10 13.95 1.35
C THR A 42 -2.12 14.04 0.22
N SER A 43 -3.38 13.65 0.46
CA SER A 43 -4.39 13.47 -0.60
C SER A 43 -3.97 12.53 -1.75
N CYS A 44 -2.89 11.76 -1.56
CA CYS A 44 -2.39 10.78 -2.52
C CYS A 44 -2.84 9.38 -2.11
N SER A 45 -3.24 8.57 -3.08
CA SER A 45 -3.55 7.17 -2.82
C SER A 45 -2.26 6.36 -2.70
N LEU A 46 -2.28 5.30 -1.87
CA LEU A 46 -1.09 4.46 -1.66
C LEU A 46 -0.59 3.78 -2.95
N ASP A 47 -1.48 3.51 -3.91
CA ASP A 47 -1.16 2.93 -5.21
C ASP A 47 -0.55 3.93 -6.20
N GLY A 48 -0.67 5.24 -5.91
CA GLY A 48 -0.18 6.36 -6.71
C GLY A 48 1.12 6.98 -6.21
N LEU A 49 1.74 6.41 -5.17
CA LEU A 49 3.02 6.87 -4.61
C LEU A 49 4.19 6.61 -5.57
N ASN A 50 4.32 7.47 -6.58
CA ASN A 50 5.51 7.58 -7.41
C ASN A 50 6.65 8.28 -6.63
N GLU A 51 7.81 8.50 -7.27
CA GLU A 51 8.99 9.09 -6.59
C GLU A 51 8.71 10.44 -5.92
N GLU A 52 7.99 11.34 -6.60
CA GLU A 52 7.66 12.68 -6.07
C GLU A 52 6.67 12.60 -4.91
N TYR A 53 5.55 11.89 -5.08
CA TYR A 53 4.54 11.72 -4.03
C TYR A 53 5.07 10.91 -2.84
N LEU A 54 6.04 10.02 -3.07
CA LEU A 54 6.70 9.26 -2.01
C LEU A 54 7.56 10.17 -1.13
N GLU A 55 8.29 11.14 -1.71
CA GLU A 55 9.08 12.10 -0.94
C GLU A 55 8.17 12.95 -0.05
N GLU A 56 7.08 13.48 -0.62
CA GLU A 56 6.07 14.24 0.12
C GLU A 56 5.46 13.39 1.25
N TYR A 57 5.04 12.16 0.95
CA TYR A 57 4.46 11.25 1.93
C TYR A 57 5.46 10.88 3.03
N THR A 58 6.73 10.71 2.69
CA THR A 58 7.79 10.45 3.67
C THR A 58 7.96 11.62 4.63
N SER A 59 7.93 12.85 4.10
CA SER A 59 8.00 14.08 4.91
C SER A 59 6.82 14.19 5.88
N VAL A 60 5.59 14.03 5.37
CA VAL A 60 4.37 14.08 6.18
C VAL A 60 4.30 12.95 7.21
N HIS A 61 4.75 11.75 6.85
CA HIS A 61 4.88 10.64 7.81
C HIS A 61 5.86 11.00 8.93
N ALA A 62 7.01 11.60 8.61
CA ALA A 62 7.99 12.00 9.62
C ALA A 62 7.42 13.07 10.56
N GLU A 63 6.77 14.10 10.02
CA GLU A 63 6.09 15.15 10.79
C GLU A 63 5.03 14.57 11.72
N PHE A 64 4.18 13.66 11.21
CA PHE A 64 3.17 12.99 12.02
C PHE A 64 3.79 12.22 13.19
N VAL A 65 4.84 11.44 12.94
CA VAL A 65 5.50 10.65 13.98
C VAL A 65 6.17 11.55 15.02
N GLU A 66 6.73 12.69 14.61
CA GLU A 66 7.29 13.69 15.55
C GLU A 66 6.21 14.33 16.42
N ALA A 67 5.09 14.76 15.83
CA ALA A 67 3.96 15.29 16.59
C ALA A 67 3.38 14.24 17.55
N PHE A 68 3.23 13.01 17.09
CA PHE A 68 2.72 11.92 17.92
C PHE A 68 3.69 11.58 19.06
N GLU A 69 5.00 11.73 18.86
CA GLU A 69 5.99 11.48 19.91
C GLU A 69 5.87 12.49 21.07
N VAL A 70 5.49 13.74 20.79
CA VAL A 70 5.20 14.74 21.82
C VAL A 70 4.00 14.31 22.67
N GLU A 71 2.93 13.84 22.03
CA GLU A 71 1.73 13.37 22.73
C GLU A 71 1.95 12.05 23.48
N GLU A 72 2.72 11.12 22.89
CA GLU A 72 3.11 9.87 23.54
C GLU A 72 3.87 10.12 24.84
N ARG A 73 4.78 11.11 24.86
CA ARG A 73 5.53 11.50 26.06
C ARG A 73 4.69 12.27 27.07
N SER A 74 3.65 12.97 26.64
CA SER A 74 2.74 13.73 27.52
C SER A 74 1.75 12.80 28.24
N PHE A 75 1.49 11.62 27.68
CA PHE A 75 0.51 10.66 28.18
C PHE A 75 0.94 10.03 29.52
N LYS A 76 0.14 10.28 30.57
CA LYS A 76 0.38 9.76 31.92
C LYS A 76 -0.02 8.28 32.04
N GLY A 77 0.75 7.39 31.42
CA GLY A 77 0.42 5.94 31.38
C GLY A 77 1.59 4.97 31.16
N GLY A 78 2.81 5.46 30.90
CA GLY A 78 4.00 4.64 30.68
C GLY A 78 4.55 4.78 29.26
N ASP A 79 5.82 4.40 29.08
CA ASP A 79 6.58 4.40 27.82
C ASP A 79 5.88 3.52 26.78
N SER A 80 4.84 4.05 26.16
CA SER A 80 4.20 3.38 25.03
C SER A 80 5.16 3.46 23.86
N PRO A 81 5.45 2.35 23.17
CA PRO A 81 6.45 2.33 22.11
C PRO A 81 5.84 2.64 20.73
N TYR A 82 4.74 3.38 20.63
CA TYR A 82 4.02 3.57 19.36
C TYR A 82 4.91 4.25 18.33
N THR A 83 5.52 5.39 18.66
CA THR A 83 6.38 6.09 17.71
C THR A 83 7.65 5.31 17.39
N HIS A 84 8.21 4.60 18.37
CA HIS A 84 9.32 3.68 18.15
C HIS A 84 8.96 2.58 17.13
N ILE A 85 7.78 1.96 17.28
CA ILE A 85 7.28 0.93 16.38
C ILE A 85 7.01 1.50 14.98
N MET A 86 6.41 2.69 14.87
CA MET A 86 6.20 3.37 13.59
C MET A 86 7.52 3.60 12.85
N ARG A 87 8.53 4.19 13.52
CA ARG A 87 9.84 4.46 12.92
C ARG A 87 10.53 3.16 12.49
N LYS A 88 10.50 2.14 13.35
CA LYS A 88 11.08 0.83 13.03
C LYS A 88 10.35 0.13 11.90
N GLY A 89 9.02 0.23 11.86
CA GLY A 89 8.18 -0.30 10.78
C GLY A 89 8.48 0.36 9.43
N TRP A 90 8.73 1.67 9.43
CA TRP A 90 9.17 2.41 8.26
C TRP A 90 10.56 1.99 7.76
N GLU A 91 11.53 1.92 8.68
CA GLU A 91 12.91 1.49 8.40
C GLU A 91 12.96 0.08 7.80
N LEU A 92 12.35 -0.89 8.48
CA LEU A 92 12.31 -2.29 8.06
C LEU A 92 11.46 -2.50 6.81
N GLY A 93 10.51 -1.61 6.54
CA GLY A 93 9.54 -1.72 5.45
C GLY A 93 8.30 -2.54 5.80
N THR A 94 8.12 -2.95 7.06
CA THR A 94 6.88 -3.57 7.57
C THR A 94 5.67 -2.68 7.31
N TYR A 95 5.86 -1.35 7.36
CA TYR A 95 4.84 -0.36 6.98
C TYR A 95 4.20 -0.69 5.63
N TRP A 96 5.00 -0.98 4.60
CA TRP A 96 4.51 -1.25 3.24
C TRP A 96 3.70 -2.54 3.16
N PHE A 97 4.13 -3.56 3.90
CA PHE A 97 3.37 -4.81 3.98
C PHE A 97 2.00 -4.58 4.63
N THR A 98 1.95 -3.90 5.77
CA THR A 98 0.69 -3.66 6.48
C THR A 98 -0.22 -2.67 5.75
N ALA A 99 0.35 -1.65 5.08
CA ALA A 99 -0.39 -0.75 4.21
C ALA A 99 -0.99 -1.46 2.99
N ALA A 100 -0.27 -2.43 2.40
CA ALA A 100 -0.78 -3.23 1.29
C ALA A 100 -1.97 -4.10 1.68
N LEU A 101 -2.06 -4.55 2.94
CA LEU A 101 -3.22 -5.28 3.46
C LEU A 101 -4.48 -4.39 3.55
N ASP A 102 -4.30 -3.08 3.74
CA ASP A 102 -5.38 -2.09 3.81
C ASP A 102 -5.76 -1.50 2.45
N CYS A 103 -4.93 -1.70 1.43
CA CYS A 103 -5.16 -1.20 0.08
C CYS A 103 -5.15 -2.34 -0.95
N PRO A 104 -6.22 -3.15 -1.05
CA PRO A 104 -6.27 -4.28 -2.00
C PRO A 104 -5.96 -3.88 -3.45
N ASN A 105 -6.44 -2.70 -3.89
CA ASN A 105 -6.19 -2.19 -5.24
C ASN A 105 -4.72 -1.81 -5.47
N GLY A 106 -4.05 -1.30 -4.43
CA GLY A 106 -2.65 -0.87 -4.47
C GLY A 106 -1.64 -1.94 -4.11
N MET A 107 -2.08 -3.08 -3.58
CA MET A 107 -1.24 -4.14 -3.05
C MET A 107 -0.17 -4.59 -4.04
N PHE A 108 -0.53 -4.76 -5.31
CA PHE A 108 0.41 -5.20 -6.35
C PHE A 108 1.51 -4.16 -6.59
N ASN A 109 1.15 -2.89 -6.73
CA ASN A 109 2.11 -1.82 -6.93
C ASN A 109 3.01 -1.67 -5.70
N LEU A 110 2.44 -1.60 -4.49
CA LEU A 110 3.18 -1.52 -3.23
C LEU A 110 4.15 -2.68 -3.06
N TYR A 111 3.74 -3.90 -3.45
CA TYR A 111 4.60 -5.07 -3.43
C TYR A 111 5.81 -4.88 -4.35
N LEU A 112 5.60 -4.53 -5.61
CA LEU A 112 6.70 -4.37 -6.56
C LEU A 112 7.64 -3.21 -6.18
N THR A 113 7.09 -2.05 -5.81
CA THR A 113 7.87 -0.82 -5.61
C THR A 113 8.54 -0.75 -4.24
N HIS A 114 7.88 -1.20 -3.17
CA HIS A 114 8.36 -0.96 -1.81
C HIS A 114 8.68 -2.22 -1.00
N ILE A 115 8.16 -3.39 -1.39
CA ILE A 115 8.43 -4.66 -0.70
C ILE A 115 9.51 -5.45 -1.44
N GLN A 116 9.24 -5.88 -2.68
CA GLN A 116 10.16 -6.69 -3.48
C GLN A 116 11.48 -5.97 -3.73
N SER A 117 11.45 -4.67 -4.03
CA SER A 117 12.66 -3.85 -4.28
C SER A 117 13.68 -3.89 -3.14
N ARG A 118 13.22 -4.07 -1.89
CA ARG A 118 14.10 -4.21 -0.71
C ARG A 118 14.84 -5.54 -0.69
N PHE A 119 14.25 -6.57 -1.31
CA PHE A 119 14.83 -7.89 -1.43
C PHE A 119 15.51 -8.14 -2.78
N THR A 120 15.39 -7.24 -3.76
CA THR A 120 16.08 -7.35 -5.07
C THR A 120 17.14 -6.28 -5.28
N ASN A 121 17.43 -5.46 -4.26
CA ASN A 121 18.39 -4.35 -4.33
C ASN A 121 19.78 -4.84 -4.82
N PRO A 122 20.41 -4.15 -5.81
CA PRO A 122 21.71 -4.53 -6.38
C PRO A 122 22.87 -4.66 -5.38
N SER A 123 22.74 -4.05 -4.19
CA SER A 123 23.72 -4.25 -3.10
C SER A 123 23.71 -5.67 -2.51
N ARG A 124 22.65 -6.46 -2.74
CA ARG A 124 22.49 -7.86 -2.30
C ARG A 124 22.50 -8.87 -3.45
N PHE A 125 22.26 -8.42 -4.68
CA PHE A 125 22.19 -9.25 -5.88
C PHE A 125 23.10 -8.69 -6.97
N THR A 126 23.93 -9.54 -7.57
CA THR A 126 24.84 -9.15 -8.66
C THR A 126 24.11 -8.68 -9.92
N ASN A 127 22.84 -9.05 -10.10
CA ASN A 127 22.00 -8.65 -11.23
C ASN A 127 20.53 -8.41 -10.81
N PRO A 128 20.05 -7.16 -10.75
CA PRO A 128 18.66 -6.83 -10.36
C PRO A 128 17.59 -7.43 -11.28
N VAL A 129 17.91 -7.61 -12.56
CA VAL A 129 16.99 -8.18 -13.56
C VAL A 129 16.75 -9.67 -13.29
N GLU A 130 17.80 -10.40 -12.92
CA GLU A 130 17.70 -11.81 -12.53
C GLU A 130 16.98 -11.97 -11.20
N ALA A 131 17.22 -11.07 -10.23
CA ALA A 131 16.51 -11.10 -8.95
C ALA A 131 14.99 -10.92 -9.13
N GLY A 132 14.56 -10.00 -10.01
CA GLY A 132 13.14 -9.85 -10.36
C GLY A 132 12.55 -11.13 -10.96
N ALA A 133 13.25 -11.72 -11.92
CA ALA A 133 12.81 -12.94 -12.60
C ALA A 133 12.69 -14.15 -11.67
N ASP A 134 13.56 -14.29 -10.67
CA ASP A 134 13.46 -15.37 -9.68
C ASP A 134 12.23 -15.22 -8.77
N PHE A 135 11.92 -13.99 -8.35
CA PHE A 135 10.68 -13.70 -7.60
C PHE A 135 9.45 -14.03 -8.45
N ASP A 136 9.40 -13.60 -9.70
CA ASP A 136 8.28 -13.89 -10.61
C ASP A 136 8.12 -15.40 -10.82
N ARG A 137 9.23 -16.13 -10.97
CA ARG A 137 9.23 -17.60 -11.10
C ARG A 137 8.69 -18.29 -9.85
N ILE A 138 9.07 -17.84 -8.66
CA ILE A 138 8.57 -18.40 -7.40
C ILE A 138 7.10 -18.04 -7.19
N MET A 139 6.73 -16.77 -7.36
CA MET A 139 5.36 -16.28 -7.11
C MET A 139 4.35 -16.86 -8.09
N SER A 140 4.71 -17.01 -9.36
CA SER A 140 3.82 -17.61 -10.36
C SER A 140 3.44 -19.05 -10.01
N ALA A 141 4.33 -19.82 -9.37
CA ALA A 141 4.04 -21.20 -8.94
C ALA A 141 2.94 -21.28 -7.86
N TYR A 142 2.66 -20.21 -7.13
CA TYR A 142 1.57 -20.15 -6.15
C TYR A 142 0.20 -19.81 -6.78
N TRP A 143 0.16 -19.42 -8.05
CA TRP A 143 -1.09 -19.01 -8.70
C TRP A 143 -2.04 -20.18 -8.98
N SER A 144 -1.50 -21.36 -9.28
CA SER A 144 -2.28 -22.60 -9.40
C SER A 144 -1.38 -23.82 -9.25
N THR A 145 -1.97 -25.00 -9.02
CA THR A 145 -1.21 -26.26 -8.97
C THR A 145 -0.59 -26.65 -10.32
N ASN A 146 -1.02 -26.05 -11.43
CA ASN A 146 -0.47 -26.28 -12.77
C ASN A 146 -0.27 -24.95 -13.53
N THR A 147 0.52 -24.04 -12.94
CA THR A 147 0.71 -22.67 -13.41
C THR A 147 1.05 -22.55 -14.89
N ALA A 148 1.91 -23.43 -15.43
CA ALA A 148 2.30 -23.37 -16.84
C ALA A 148 1.10 -23.56 -17.79
N GLU A 149 0.25 -24.55 -17.51
CA GLU A 149 -0.99 -24.79 -18.27
C GLU A 149 -1.99 -23.65 -18.09
N PHE A 150 -2.12 -23.13 -16.87
CA PHE A 150 -2.99 -21.99 -16.59
C PHE A 150 -2.58 -20.75 -17.41
N ILE A 151 -1.28 -20.42 -17.42
CA ILE A 151 -0.75 -19.29 -18.19
C ILE A 151 -0.97 -19.51 -19.68
N ALA A 152 -0.68 -20.71 -20.20
CA ALA A 152 -0.89 -21.03 -21.60
C ALA A 152 -2.36 -20.84 -22.01
N ALA A 153 -3.30 -21.36 -21.23
CA ALA A 153 -4.73 -21.19 -21.47
C ALA A 153 -5.15 -19.70 -21.45
N LYS A 154 -4.63 -18.90 -20.51
CA LYS A 154 -4.92 -17.47 -20.43
C LYS A 154 -4.37 -16.69 -21.62
N LEU A 155 -3.22 -17.08 -22.18
CA LEU A 155 -2.67 -16.47 -23.39
C LEU A 155 -3.55 -16.77 -24.61
N GLU A 156 -4.03 -18.02 -24.75
CA GLU A 156 -4.96 -18.39 -25.82
C GLU A 156 -6.30 -17.64 -25.70
N GLU A 157 -6.88 -17.57 -24.49
CA GLU A 157 -8.10 -16.82 -24.20
C GLU A 157 -7.93 -15.32 -24.52
N LYS A 158 -6.78 -14.73 -24.17
CA LYS A 158 -6.46 -13.33 -24.47
C LYS A 158 -6.42 -13.07 -25.97
N GLU A 159 -5.75 -13.91 -26.75
CA GLU A 159 -5.71 -13.77 -28.22
C GLU A 159 -7.11 -13.89 -28.84
N ALA A 160 -7.90 -14.86 -28.38
CA ALA A 160 -9.29 -15.01 -28.81
C ALA A 160 -10.13 -13.76 -28.49
N TYR A 161 -9.98 -13.22 -27.27
CA TYR A 161 -10.67 -12.01 -26.83
C TYR A 161 -10.26 -10.77 -27.64
N ILE A 162 -8.96 -10.56 -27.87
CA ILE A 162 -8.45 -9.47 -28.72
C ILE A 162 -9.01 -9.59 -30.14
N GLY A 163 -9.09 -10.81 -30.69
CA GLY A 163 -9.69 -11.07 -31.99
C GLY A 163 -11.18 -10.69 -32.04
N GLN A 164 -11.95 -11.00 -30.99
CA GLN A 164 -13.35 -10.62 -30.88
C GLN A 164 -13.53 -9.09 -30.74
N LEU A 165 -12.71 -8.45 -29.90
CA LEU A 165 -12.71 -6.99 -29.74
C LEU A 165 -12.43 -6.30 -31.07
N ARG A 166 -11.38 -6.71 -31.79
CA ARG A 166 -11.05 -6.15 -33.10
C ARG A 166 -12.23 -6.24 -34.06
N LYS A 167 -12.88 -7.40 -34.16
CA LYS A 167 -14.06 -7.60 -35.01
C LYS A 167 -15.23 -6.70 -34.62
N LYS A 168 -15.47 -6.52 -33.31
CA LYS A 168 -16.58 -5.70 -32.81
C LYS A 168 -16.39 -4.21 -33.11
N PHE A 169 -15.17 -3.71 -32.95
CA PHE A 169 -14.85 -2.29 -33.09
C PHE A 169 -14.35 -1.87 -34.50
N THR A 170 -14.16 -2.81 -35.44
CA THR A 170 -13.93 -2.46 -36.86
C THR A 170 -15.23 -2.22 -37.65
N VAL A 171 -16.40 -2.55 -37.09
CA VAL A 171 -17.70 -2.36 -37.76
C VAL A 171 -18.26 -0.95 -37.54
N GLU A 172 -17.81 -0.21 -36.52
CA GLU A 172 -18.32 1.14 -36.20
C GLU A 172 -17.62 2.30 -36.96
N THR A 173 -16.59 2.04 -37.76
CA THR A 173 -15.84 3.09 -38.50
C THR A 173 -16.16 3.13 -39.99
N ALA A 174 -17.19 2.40 -40.44
CA ALA A 174 -17.58 2.26 -41.85
C ALA A 174 -18.98 2.82 -42.16
N GLU A 175 -19.43 3.86 -41.46
CA GLU A 175 -20.60 4.68 -41.81
C GLU A 175 -20.20 6.15 -42.08
#